data_AF-A0ABD6DYC0-F1
#
_entry.id   AF-A0ABD6DYC0-F1
#
_cell.length_a   1.000
_cell.length_b   1.000
_cell.length_c   1.000
_cell.angle_alpha   90.00
_cell.angle_beta   90.00
_cell.angle_gamma   90.00
#
_symmetry.space_group_name_H-M   'P 1'
#
loop_
_entity.id
_entity.type
_entity.pdbx_description
1 polymer ?
#
loop_
_entity_poly.entity_id
_entity_poly.type
_entity_poly.pdbx_seq_one_letter_code
_entity_poly.pdbx_strand_id
1 'polypeptide(L)'
;MHRRALLATLVPLSGCMLTPSGPSTTAYPTSGPNIFATIDWDPDREAFRVTFDRGNRVTAENTGRLFVVTPGADGVETVWVDRDGTDSVGEFPLTPGATLTHEIPEPATTRLVWVAPERQTSRAVAVWRPETSTPGADG
;
A
#
# COMPACT_ATOMS: atom_id res chain seq x y z
N MET A 1 -78.24 28.90 7.74
CA MET A 1 -77.33 29.90 8.33
C MET A 1 -76.05 29.20 8.79
N HIS A 2 -74.89 29.79 8.43
CA HIS A 2 -73.50 29.54 8.90
C HIS A 2 -72.86 28.16 8.60
N ARG A 3 -71.98 28.06 7.57
CA ARG A 3 -70.54 28.40 7.52
C ARG A 3 -69.64 27.50 8.40
N ARG A 4 -68.88 26.58 7.79
CA ARG A 4 -67.41 26.66 7.60
C ARG A 4 -66.84 25.34 7.03
N ALA A 5 -66.06 25.49 5.97
CA ALA A 5 -65.21 24.48 5.37
C ALA A 5 -63.88 24.38 6.13
N LEU A 6 -63.27 23.20 6.15
CA LEU A 6 -61.82 23.01 6.32
C LEU A 6 -61.36 21.87 5.40
N LEU A 7 -60.68 22.26 4.32
CA LEU A 7 -59.91 21.39 3.43
C LEU A 7 -58.61 21.00 4.14
N ALA A 8 -58.40 19.71 4.37
CA ALA A 8 -57.09 19.18 4.77
C ALA A 8 -56.32 18.78 3.51
N THR A 9 -55.38 19.62 3.08
CA THR A 9 -54.42 19.31 2.02
C THR A 9 -53.24 18.54 2.62
N LEU A 10 -53.15 17.24 2.33
CA LEU A 10 -51.98 16.43 2.63
C LEU A 10 -50.94 16.59 1.52
N VAL A 11 -49.73 16.94 1.92
CA VAL A 11 -48.55 17.19 1.07
C VAL A 11 -48.08 15.87 0.43
N PRO A 12 -47.82 15.79 -0.88
CA PRO A 12 -47.18 14.63 -1.47
C PRO A 12 -45.70 14.60 -1.07
N LEU A 13 -45.29 13.52 -0.40
CA LEU A 13 -43.88 13.20 -0.18
C LEU A 13 -43.27 12.81 -1.53
N SER A 14 -42.51 13.73 -2.13
CA SER A 14 -41.60 13.42 -3.23
C SER A 14 -40.60 12.36 -2.75
N GLY A 15 -40.83 11.12 -3.15
CA GLY A 15 -39.86 10.04 -3.01
C GLY A 15 -38.65 10.36 -3.87
N CYS A 16 -37.58 10.83 -3.24
CA CYS A 16 -36.26 10.86 -3.85
C CYS A 16 -35.83 9.42 -4.12
N MET A 17 -36.11 8.93 -5.33
CA MET A 17 -35.43 7.75 -5.87
C MET A 17 -33.94 8.10 -5.95
N LEU A 18 -33.17 7.62 -4.97
CA LEU A 18 -31.71 7.58 -5.06
C LEU A 18 -31.38 6.63 -6.21
N THR A 19 -31.11 7.19 -7.38
CA THR A 19 -30.46 6.47 -8.47
C THR A 19 -29.16 5.88 -7.92
N PRO A 20 -28.93 4.55 -8.04
CA PRO A 20 -27.66 3.98 -7.66
C PRO A 20 -26.58 4.60 -8.55
N SER A 21 -25.63 5.29 -7.94
CA SER A 21 -24.43 5.75 -8.62
C SER A 21 -23.78 4.53 -9.27
N GLY A 22 -23.67 4.53 -10.60
CA GLY A 22 -22.89 3.53 -11.33
C GLY A 22 -21.44 3.49 -10.81
N PRO A 23 -20.68 2.43 -11.12
CA PRO A 23 -19.30 2.32 -10.68
C PRO A 23 -18.55 3.61 -11.04
N SER A 24 -17.88 4.20 -10.05
CA SER A 24 -17.18 5.48 -10.23
C SER A 24 -16.18 5.36 -11.38
N THR A 25 -16.35 6.20 -12.40
CA THR A 25 -15.39 6.38 -13.51
C THR A 25 -14.23 7.31 -13.11
N THR A 26 -14.17 7.72 -11.85
CA THR A 26 -13.08 8.53 -11.31
C THR A 26 -11.80 7.71 -11.41
N ALA A 27 -10.89 8.14 -12.29
CA ALA A 27 -9.56 7.57 -12.41
C ALA A 27 -8.94 7.43 -11.01
N TYR A 28 -8.34 6.27 -10.75
CA TYR A 28 -7.63 6.01 -9.50
C TYR A 28 -6.62 7.13 -9.25
N PRO A 29 -6.43 7.59 -7.99
CA PRO A 29 -5.51 8.69 -7.71
C PRO A 29 -4.15 8.48 -8.37
N THR A 30 -3.63 9.52 -9.02
CA THR A 30 -2.32 9.56 -9.67
C THR A 30 -1.15 9.27 -8.69
N SER A 31 -1.39 9.39 -7.39
CA SER A 31 -0.45 9.06 -6.32
C SER A 31 -0.70 7.63 -5.80
N GLY A 32 0.35 6.82 -5.72
CA GLY A 32 0.29 5.47 -5.15
C GLY A 32 -0.24 5.40 -3.71
N PRO A 33 -0.61 4.21 -3.21
CA PRO A 33 -1.07 4.02 -1.84
C PRO A 33 -0.03 4.51 -0.83
N ASN A 34 -0.49 5.05 0.31
CA ASN A 34 0.40 5.34 1.42
C ASN A 34 0.81 4.02 2.05
N ILE A 35 2.09 3.67 1.94
CA ILE A 35 2.68 2.47 2.53
C ILE A 35 3.76 2.97 3.49
N PHE A 36 3.61 2.64 4.77
CA PHE A 36 4.63 2.84 5.79
C PHE A 36 5.08 1.46 6.24
N ALA A 37 6.36 1.18 6.05
CA ALA A 37 6.96 -0.11 6.35
C ALA A 37 8.31 0.07 7.04
N THR A 38 8.63 -0.89 7.88
CA THR A 38 9.92 -1.00 8.57
C THR A 38 10.70 -2.13 7.92
N ILE A 39 11.99 -1.90 7.73
CA ILE A 39 12.95 -2.89 7.26
C ILE A 39 13.96 -3.05 8.39
N ASP A 40 14.17 -4.26 8.88
CA ASP A 40 15.03 -4.57 10.02
C ASP A 40 15.98 -5.73 9.66
N TRP A 41 17.25 -5.61 10.03
CA TRP A 41 18.25 -6.65 9.79
C TRP A 41 18.20 -7.71 10.90
N ASP A 42 17.98 -8.97 10.54
CA ASP A 42 18.06 -10.12 11.43
C ASP A 42 19.41 -10.84 11.22
N PRO A 43 20.41 -10.64 12.10
CA PRO A 43 21.73 -11.22 11.93
C PRO A 43 21.74 -12.75 12.12
N ASP A 44 20.79 -13.32 12.87
CA ASP A 44 20.72 -14.75 13.11
C ASP A 44 20.20 -15.51 11.87
N ARG A 45 19.51 -14.81 10.97
CA ARG A 45 18.90 -15.36 9.76
C ARG A 45 19.55 -14.90 8.47
N GLU A 46 20.53 -14.00 8.55
CA GLU A 46 21.15 -13.36 7.38
C GLU A 46 20.05 -12.82 6.42
N ALA A 47 19.10 -12.06 6.97
CA ALA A 47 17.95 -11.60 6.21
C ALA A 47 17.40 -10.28 6.72
N PHE A 48 16.78 -9.52 5.82
CA PHE A 48 15.91 -8.42 6.20
C PHE A 48 14.50 -8.90 6.48
N ARG A 49 13.96 -8.52 7.64
CA ARG A 49 12.53 -8.59 7.92
C ARG A 49 11.88 -7.27 7.53
N VAL A 50 10.94 -7.33 6.60
CA VAL A 50 10.14 -6.18 6.19
C VAL A 50 8.74 -6.33 6.74
N THR A 51 8.23 -5.28 7.39
CA THR A 51 6.90 -5.26 8.01
C THR A 51 6.09 -4.10 7.44
N PHE A 52 4.89 -4.38 6.92
CA PHE A 52 3.97 -3.35 6.51
C PHE A 52 3.24 -2.80 7.75
N ASP A 53 3.74 -1.73 8.34
CA ASP A 53 3.27 -1.26 9.66
C ASP A 53 1.87 -0.64 9.60
N ARG A 54 1.63 0.24 8.63
CA ARG A 54 0.38 1.00 8.49
C ARG A 54 0.25 1.62 7.10
N GLY A 55 -0.96 1.95 6.71
CA GLY A 55 -1.21 2.62 5.43
C GLY A 55 -2.48 2.16 4.75
N ASN A 56 -2.57 2.40 3.44
CA ASN A 56 -3.66 1.93 2.61
C ASN A 56 -3.44 0.46 2.22
N ARG A 57 -4.54 -0.32 2.17
CA ARG A 57 -4.51 -1.68 1.61
C ARG A 57 -3.89 -1.66 0.21
N VAL A 58 -2.93 -2.54 -0.02
CA VAL A 58 -2.27 -2.70 -1.33
C VAL A 58 -3.07 -3.73 -2.12
N THR A 59 -3.47 -3.38 -3.34
CA THR A 59 -4.35 -4.19 -4.19
C THR A 59 -3.84 -4.19 -5.63
N ALA A 60 -4.27 -5.16 -6.44
CA ALA A 60 -3.95 -5.20 -7.87
C ALA A 60 -4.44 -3.96 -8.64
N GLU A 61 -5.47 -3.27 -8.13
CA GLU A 61 -6.02 -2.05 -8.71
C GLU A 61 -5.10 -0.84 -8.51
N ASN A 62 -4.31 -0.83 -7.42
CA ASN A 62 -3.51 0.31 -7.01
C ASN A 62 -2.00 0.08 -7.03
N THR A 63 -1.57 -1.14 -7.33
CA THR A 63 -0.18 -1.56 -7.30
C THR A 63 0.06 -2.57 -8.40
N GLY A 64 1.04 -2.28 -9.25
CA GLY A 64 1.54 -3.25 -10.23
C GLY A 64 2.48 -4.23 -9.55
N ARG A 65 3.39 -3.70 -8.71
CA ARG A 65 4.37 -4.51 -8.00
C ARG A 65 4.81 -3.85 -6.70
N LEU A 66 5.08 -4.65 -5.68
CA LEU A 66 5.74 -4.23 -4.46
C LEU A 66 6.84 -5.25 -4.15
N PHE A 67 8.09 -4.80 -4.07
CA PHE A 67 9.24 -5.69 -3.92
C PHE A 67 10.32 -5.05 -3.06
N VAL A 68 11.11 -5.90 -2.41
CA VAL A 68 12.30 -5.51 -1.66
C VAL A 68 13.50 -5.76 -2.56
N VAL A 69 14.39 -4.78 -2.66
CA VAL A 69 15.61 -4.88 -3.44
C VAL A 69 16.80 -4.39 -2.64
N THR A 70 17.89 -5.15 -2.71
CA THR A 70 19.21 -4.78 -2.19
C THR A 70 20.14 -4.55 -3.38
N PRO A 71 20.41 -3.29 -3.77
CA PRO A 71 21.26 -3.00 -4.92
C PRO A 71 22.71 -3.43 -4.68
N GLY A 72 23.32 -4.09 -5.67
CA GLY A 72 24.69 -4.60 -5.65
C GLY A 72 25.09 -5.12 -7.05
N ALA A 73 26.21 -5.84 -7.17
CA ALA A 73 26.65 -6.42 -8.46
C ALA A 73 25.64 -7.42 -9.04
N ASP A 74 25.00 -8.21 -8.17
CA ASP A 74 24.01 -9.22 -8.55
C ASP A 74 22.55 -8.80 -8.25
N GLY A 75 22.34 -7.65 -7.59
CA GLY A 75 21.03 -7.07 -7.29
C GLY A 75 19.97 -8.08 -6.81
N VAL A 76 19.96 -8.41 -5.52
CA VAL A 76 19.00 -9.38 -4.98
C VAL A 76 17.63 -8.72 -4.82
N GLU A 77 16.58 -9.39 -5.30
CA GLU A 77 15.20 -8.92 -5.27
C GLU A 77 14.28 -10.00 -4.69
N THR A 78 13.34 -9.59 -3.84
CA THR A 78 12.23 -10.44 -3.40
C THR A 78 10.91 -9.73 -3.62
N VAL A 79 10.05 -10.34 -4.43
CA VAL A 79 8.76 -9.77 -4.80
C VAL A 79 7.75 -10.08 -3.72
N TRP A 80 7.17 -9.04 -3.12
CA TRP A 80 6.14 -9.22 -2.10
C TRP A 80 4.81 -9.55 -2.76
N VAL A 81 4.37 -8.70 -3.68
CA VAL A 81 3.14 -8.87 -4.47
C VAL A 81 3.38 -8.36 -5.87
N ASP A 82 2.80 -9.06 -6.85
CA ASP A 82 2.87 -8.73 -8.27
C ASP A 82 1.47 -8.90 -8.87
N ARG A 83 1.06 -7.98 -9.74
CA ARG A 83 -0.25 -8.02 -10.41
C ARG A 83 -0.29 -9.12 -11.46
N ASP A 84 0.84 -9.35 -12.13
CA ASP A 84 0.94 -10.27 -13.26
C ASP A 84 1.72 -11.55 -12.91
N GLY A 85 2.38 -11.57 -11.75
CA GLY A 85 3.42 -12.53 -11.42
C GLY A 85 2.98 -13.81 -10.71
N THR A 86 3.77 -14.86 -10.94
CA THR A 86 3.69 -16.20 -10.31
C THR A 86 4.70 -16.41 -9.17
N ASP A 87 5.70 -15.53 -9.06
CA ASP A 87 6.84 -15.68 -8.14
C ASP A 87 6.81 -14.65 -6.99
N SER A 88 5.64 -14.09 -6.68
CA SER A 88 5.45 -13.28 -5.49
C SER A 88 5.28 -14.16 -4.26
N VAL A 89 5.93 -13.79 -3.17
CA VAL A 89 5.82 -14.51 -1.87
C VAL A 89 4.46 -14.32 -1.19
N GLY A 90 3.70 -13.31 -1.60
CA GLY A 90 2.39 -12.97 -1.10
C GLY A 90 1.42 -12.68 -2.23
N GLU A 91 0.16 -12.50 -1.87
CA GLU A 91 -0.92 -12.25 -2.80
C GLU A 91 -1.60 -10.92 -2.47
N PHE A 92 -2.21 -10.31 -3.49
CA PHE A 92 -3.13 -9.23 -3.21
C PHE A 92 -4.39 -9.78 -2.52
N PRO A 93 -4.94 -9.04 -1.55
CA PRO A 93 -4.50 -7.72 -1.11
C PRO A 93 -3.59 -7.77 0.13
N LEU A 94 -2.55 -6.94 0.13
CA LEU A 94 -1.67 -6.78 1.30
C LEU A 94 -2.27 -5.78 2.29
N THR A 95 -2.33 -6.15 3.56
CA THR A 95 -2.81 -5.29 4.66
C THR A 95 -1.71 -5.01 5.67
N PRO A 96 -1.82 -3.92 6.44
CA PRO A 96 -0.93 -3.69 7.58
C PRO A 96 -0.84 -4.91 8.51
N GLY A 97 0.35 -5.17 9.04
CA GLY A 97 0.72 -6.37 9.79
C GLY A 97 1.36 -7.47 8.96
N ALA A 98 1.27 -7.42 7.63
CA ALA A 98 1.94 -8.38 6.77
C ALA A 98 3.48 -8.25 6.87
N THR A 99 4.18 -9.38 6.80
CA THR A 99 5.64 -9.43 6.81
C THR A 99 6.22 -10.17 5.62
N LEU A 100 7.44 -9.81 5.25
CA LEU A 100 8.27 -10.44 4.22
C LEU A 100 9.69 -10.64 4.76
N THR A 101 10.30 -11.77 4.41
CA THR A 101 11.72 -12.02 4.63
C THR A 101 12.47 -11.88 3.30
N HIS A 102 13.54 -11.08 3.30
CA HIS A 102 14.42 -10.85 2.16
C HIS A 102 15.83 -11.31 2.53
N GLU A 103 16.21 -12.51 2.09
CA GLU A 103 17.48 -13.16 2.42
C GLU A 103 18.63 -12.53 1.64
N ILE A 104 19.67 -12.11 2.35
CA ILE A 104 20.90 -11.59 1.75
C ILE A 104 22.10 -11.94 2.66
N PRO A 105 23.27 -12.23 2.12
CA PRO A 105 24.39 -12.75 2.92
C PRO A 105 24.97 -11.74 3.92
N GLU A 106 24.79 -10.44 3.70
CA GLU A 106 25.33 -9.39 4.55
C GLU A 106 24.45 -8.14 4.52
N PRO A 107 24.40 -7.35 5.60
CA PRO A 107 23.58 -6.15 5.65
C PRO A 107 24.06 -5.11 4.62
N ALA A 108 23.19 -4.76 3.67
CA ALA A 108 23.45 -3.75 2.66
C ALA A 108 22.28 -2.76 2.55
N THR A 109 22.46 -1.67 1.81
CA THR A 109 21.36 -0.71 1.60
C THR A 109 20.20 -1.41 0.90
N THR A 110 19.02 -1.38 1.49
CA THR A 110 17.86 -2.13 1.01
C THR A 110 16.65 -1.22 0.92
N ARG A 111 15.82 -1.43 -0.10
CA ARG A 111 14.66 -0.57 -0.37
C ARG A 111 13.43 -1.43 -0.58
N LEU A 112 12.33 -1.00 0.00
CA LEU A 112 11.00 -1.45 -0.42
C LEU A 112 10.51 -0.49 -1.51
N VAL A 113 10.23 -1.03 -2.69
CA VAL A 113 9.85 -0.26 -3.88
C VAL A 113 8.46 -0.64 -4.31
N TRP A 114 7.62 0.38 -4.45
CA TRP A 114 6.29 0.28 -5.03
C TRP A 114 6.34 0.72 -6.51
N VAL A 115 5.59 0.02 -7.36
CA VAL A 115 5.40 0.33 -8.77
C VAL A 115 3.91 0.48 -9.08
N ALA A 116 3.56 1.53 -9.81
CA ALA A 116 2.20 1.80 -10.24
C ALA A 116 1.67 0.70 -11.18
N PRO A 117 0.35 0.42 -11.16
CA PRO A 117 -0.24 -0.67 -11.95
C PRO A 117 -0.27 -0.42 -13.47
N GLU A 118 -0.28 0.84 -13.91
CA GLU A 118 -0.48 1.18 -15.34
C GLU A 118 0.56 2.16 -15.88
N ARG A 119 1.46 2.66 -15.03
CA ARG A 119 2.46 3.67 -15.39
C ARG A 119 3.83 3.16 -14.99
N GLN A 120 4.86 3.55 -15.74
CA GLN A 120 6.27 3.32 -15.37
C GLN A 120 6.71 4.21 -14.19
N THR A 121 5.80 4.52 -13.26
CA THR A 121 6.10 5.29 -12.06
C THR A 121 6.42 4.30 -10.94
N SER A 122 7.58 4.51 -10.31
CA SER A 122 7.98 3.77 -9.12
C SER A 122 8.42 4.72 -8.02
N ARG A 123 8.36 4.23 -6.78
CA ARG A 123 8.78 4.98 -5.59
C ARG A 123 9.32 4.02 -4.54
N ALA A 124 10.44 4.39 -3.93
CA ALA A 124 10.87 3.77 -2.67
C ALA A 124 9.90 4.21 -1.56
N VAL A 125 9.23 3.25 -0.92
CA VAL A 125 8.29 3.49 0.18
C VAL A 125 8.96 3.31 1.54
N ALA A 126 10.03 2.53 1.62
CA ALA A 126 10.94 2.44 2.76
C ALA A 126 12.37 2.22 2.27
N VAL A 127 13.34 2.71 3.04
CA VAL A 127 14.77 2.52 2.77
C VAL A 127 15.46 2.23 4.08
N TRP A 128 16.19 1.13 4.12
CA TRP A 128 17.14 0.83 5.17
C TRP A 128 18.55 1.09 4.66
N ARG A 129 19.39 1.60 5.55
CA ARG A 129 20.83 1.78 5.30
C ARG A 129 21.55 1.20 6.52
N PRO A 130 22.72 0.55 6.33
CA PRO A 130 23.50 0.01 7.44
C PRO A 130 23.92 1.03 8.51
N GLU A 131 23.87 2.32 8.17
CA GLU A 131 24.45 3.44 8.90
C GLU A 131 25.95 3.25 9.19
N THR A 132 26.69 4.33 8.93
CA THR A 132 27.96 4.67 9.54
C THR A 132 27.81 4.71 11.06
N SER A 133 27.72 3.54 11.70
CA SER A 133 27.78 3.38 13.14
C SER A 133 29.24 3.57 13.55
N THR A 134 29.72 4.82 13.64
CA THR A 134 31.00 5.09 14.29
C THR A 134 30.83 4.74 15.77
N PRO A 135 31.56 3.76 16.31
CA PRO A 135 31.65 3.60 17.75
C PRO A 135 32.55 4.72 18.26
N GLY A 136 32.04 5.58 19.16
CA GLY A 136 32.89 6.44 19.98
C GLY A 136 32.70 7.94 19.75
N ALA A 137 31.82 8.53 20.55
CA ALA A 137 31.96 9.90 21.00
C ALA A 137 31.63 9.93 22.50
N ASP A 138 32.52 9.34 23.30
CA ASP A 138 32.70 9.65 24.71
C ASP A 138 34.22 9.66 24.95
N GLY A 139 34.79 10.86 24.94
CA GLY A 139 36.17 11.17 25.31
C GLY A 139 36.17 12.36 26.24
#